data_AF-A0ABD5VFB7-F1
#
_entry.id   AF-A0ABD5VFB7-F1
#
_cell.length_a   1.000
_cell.length_b   1.000
_cell.length_c   1.000
_cell.angle_alpha   90.00
_cell.angle_beta   90.00
_cell.angle_gamma   90.00
#
_symmetry.space_group_name_H-M   'P 1'
#
loop_
_entity.id
_entity.type
_entity.pdbx_description
1 polymer ?
#
loop_
_entity_poly.entity_id
_entity_poly.type
_entity_poly.pdbx_seq_one_letter_code
_entity_poly.pdbx_strand_id
1 'polypeptide(L)' 'MTLYVGSDGERYTPSEVVENLEEGPWRSCLWRTDTDQELIDTGDGELLMLVPESMLTERPPEPRLDAER' A
#
# COMPACT_ATOMS: atom_id res chain seq x y z
N MET A 1 2.76 9.71 -10.74
CA MET A 1 2.29 9.91 -9.36
C MET A 1 2.03 8.52 -8.82
N THR A 2 2.69 8.13 -7.73
CA THR A 2 2.53 6.80 -7.12
C THR A 2 1.31 6.83 -6.21
N LEU A 3 0.36 5.90 -6.40
CA LEU A 3 -0.73 5.68 -5.46
C LEU A 3 -0.29 4.65 -4.43
N TYR A 4 -0.82 4.77 -3.22
CA TYR A 4 -0.70 3.76 -2.18
C TYR A 4 -2.02 3.01 -2.06
N VAL A 5 -1.93 1.70 -1.82
CA VAL A 5 -3.07 0.85 -1.50
C VAL A 5 -2.97 0.50 -0.03
N GLY A 6 -4.06 0.72 0.69
CA GLY A 6 -4.20 0.31 2.08
C GLY A 6 -4.56 -1.17 2.21
N SER A 7 -4.21 -1.78 3.34
CA SER A 7 -4.68 -3.13 3.68
C SER A 7 -6.19 -3.22 3.90
N ASP A 8 -6.88 -2.08 4.01
CA ASP A 8 -8.34 -1.93 3.99
C ASP A 8 -8.94 -2.03 2.57
N GLY A 9 -8.10 -2.04 1.52
CA GLY A 9 -8.51 -2.10 0.13
C GLY A 9 -8.70 -0.74 -0.54
N GLU A 10 -8.56 0.36 0.21
CA GLU A 10 -8.70 1.72 -0.29
C GLU A 10 -7.40 2.22 -0.94
N ARG A 11 -7.50 3.31 -1.70
CA ARG A 11 -6.37 3.95 -2.38
C ARG A 11 -6.15 5.35 -1.85
N TYR A 12 -4.89 5.71 -1.70
CA TYR A 12 -4.47 7.00 -1.20
C TYR A 12 -3.45 7.63 -2.14
N THR A 13 -3.63 8.91 -2.43
CA THR A 13 -2.63 9.74 -3.09
C THR A 13 -1.52 10.11 -2.11
N PRO A 14 -0.32 10.49 -2.59
CA PRO A 14 0.74 10.98 -1.71
C PRO A 14 0.31 12.18 -0.87
N SER A 15 -0.53 13.07 -1.42
CA SER A 15 -1.06 14.22 -0.71
C SER A 15 -1.97 13.81 0.45
N GLU A 16 -2.90 12.87 0.24
CA GLU A 16 -3.76 12.37 1.32
C GLU A 16 -2.96 11.68 2.42
N VAL A 17 -1.92 10.92 2.06
CA VAL A 17 -1.03 10.28 3.06
C VAL A 17 -0.31 11.34 3.90
N VAL A 18 0.28 12.35 3.25
CA VAL A 18 0.98 13.44 3.95
C VAL A 18 0.03 14.25 4.83
N GLU A 19 -1.13 14.66 4.30
CA GLU A 19 -2.14 15.42 5.06
C GLU A 19 -2.59 14.65 6.31
N ASN A 20 -2.84 13.34 6.20
CA ASN A 20 -3.24 12.54 7.35
C ASN A 20 -2.12 12.34 8.38
N LEU A 21 -0.85 12.26 7.96
CA LEU A 21 0.31 12.09 8.85
C LEU A 21 0.72 13.40 9.55
N GLU A 22 0.64 14.53 8.85
CA GLU A 22 1.07 15.83 9.38
C GLU A 22 -0.04 16.55 10.16
N GLU A 23 -1.26 16.52 9.65
CA GLU A 23 -2.40 17.28 10.19
C GLU A 23 -3.52 16.38 10.75
N GLY A 24 -3.58 15.14 10.27
CA GLY A 24 -4.60 14.18 10.62
C GLY A 24 -4.26 13.29 11.83
N PRO A 25 -5.06 12.22 12.03
CA PRO A 25 -4.89 11.33 13.17
C PRO A 25 -3.78 10.29 12.97
N TRP A 26 -3.24 10.15 11.75
CA TRP A 26 -2.33 9.05 11.43
C TRP A 26 -0.98 9.22 12.10
N ARG A 27 -0.39 8.09 12.52
CA ARG A 27 0.95 8.03 13.09
C ARG A 27 1.75 6.94 12.40
N SER A 28 2.92 7.31 11.86
CA SER A 28 3.89 6.33 11.35
C SER A 28 4.38 5.43 12.48
N CYS A 29 4.22 4.12 12.32
CA CYS A 29 4.71 3.12 13.27
C CYS A 29 6.01 2.47 12.78
N LEU A 30 6.05 2.12 11.49
CA LEU A 30 7.20 1.46 10.86
C LEU A 30 7.23 1.79 9.38
N TRP A 31 8.41 2.15 8.87
CA TRP A 31 8.63 2.36 7.44
C TRP A 31 9.73 1.45 6.91
N ARG A 32 9.41 0.70 5.86
CA ARG A 32 10.35 -0.11 5.07
C ARG A 32 10.74 0.67 3.82
N THR A 33 11.88 1.34 3.90
CA THR A 33 12.37 2.23 2.84
C THR A 33 12.81 1.52 1.55
N ASP A 34 13.09 0.23 1.61
CA ASP A 34 13.48 -0.60 0.46
C ASP A 34 12.31 -0.90 -0.48
N THR A 35 11.11 -1.02 0.08
CA THR A 35 9.87 -1.38 -0.60
C THR A 35 8.81 -0.28 -0.54
N ASP A 36 9.16 0.82 0.12
CA ASP A 36 8.31 1.97 0.40
C ASP A 36 6.97 1.59 1.03
N GLN A 37 7.01 0.60 1.94
CA GLN A 37 5.84 0.14 2.69
C GLN A 37 5.82 0.82 4.04
N GLU A 38 4.68 1.35 4.44
CA GLU A 38 4.54 2.04 5.71
C GLU A 38 3.36 1.47 6.50
N LEU A 39 3.63 1.07 7.74
CA LEU A 39 2.62 0.72 8.71
C LEU A 39 2.28 1.96 9.53
N ILE A 40 1.01 2.30 9.56
CA ILE A 40 0.49 3.46 10.27
C ILE A 40 -0.61 3.05 11.26
N ASP A 41 -0.72 3.78 12.36
CA ASP A 41 -1.87 3.79 13.25
C ASP A 41 -2.83 4.88 12.78
N THR A 42 -4.08 4.51 12.53
CA THR A 42 -5.12 5.41 11.98
C THR A 42 -5.74 6.31 13.06
N GLY A 43 -5.41 6.10 14.34
CA GLY A 43 -5.88 6.88 15.48
C GLY A 43 -7.23 6.43 16.05
N ASP A 44 -7.91 5.49 15.40
CA ASP A 44 -9.12 4.80 15.87
C ASP A 44 -8.82 3.42 16.49
N GLY A 45 -7.55 3.08 16.65
CA GLY A 45 -7.08 1.81 17.20
C GLY A 45 -6.87 0.72 16.15
N GLU A 46 -6.99 1.06 14.87
CA GLU A 46 -6.64 0.18 13.75
C GLU A 46 -5.24 0.47 13.21
N LEU A 47 -4.65 -0.52 12.55
CA LEU A 47 -3.38 -0.39 11.84
C LEU A 47 -3.63 -0.55 10.35
N LEU A 48 -3.10 0.38 9.56
CA LEU A 48 -3.16 0.35 8.10
C LEU A 48 -1.76 0.12 7.53
N MET A 49 -1.62 -0.88 6.65
CA MET A 49 -0.41 -1.04 5.84
C MET A 49 -0.61 -0.34 4.51
N LEU A 50 0.23 0.65 4.21
CA LEU A 50 0.32 1.30 2.91
C LEU A 50 1.40 0.62 2.07
N VAL A 51 1.04 0.26 0.85
CA VAL A 51 1.93 -0.33 -0.17
C VAL A 51 1.84 0.47 -1.46
N PRO A 52 2.95 0.77 -2.16
CA PRO A 52 2.90 1.40 -3.47
C PRO A 52 2.15 0.50 -4.47
N GLU A 53 1.20 1.05 -5.24
CA GLU A 53 0.38 0.28 -6.17
C GLU A 53 1.23 -0.46 -7.23
N SER A 54 2.39 0.11 -7.60
CA SER A 54 3.35 -0.53 -8.52
C SER A 54 3.86 -1.89 -8.02
N MET A 55 3.89 -2.10 -6.70
CA MET A 55 4.34 -3.35 -6.07
C MET A 55 3.28 -4.45 -6.12
N LEU A 56 2.01 -4.10 -6.42
CA LEU A 56 0.91 -5.06 -6.48
C LEU A 56 0.71 -5.66 -7.89
N THR A 57 1.45 -5.18 -8.89
CA THR A 57 1.24 -5.54 -10.29
C THR A 57 1.98 -6.80 -10.75
N GLU A 58 2.71 -7.50 -9.87
CA GLU A 58 3.31 -8.78 -10.24
C GLU A 58 2.29 -9.92 -10.18
N ARG A 59 1.31 -9.92 -11.10
CA ARG A 59 0.63 -11.17 -11.45
C ARG A 59 1.70 -12.05 -12.12
N PRO A 60 2.12 -13.19 -11.54
CA PRO A 60 3.01 -14.10 -12.24
C PRO A 60 2.34 -14.49 -13.56
N PRO A 61 3.09 -14.60 -14.68
CA PRO A 61 2.51 -15.02 -15.94
C PRO A 61 1.77 -16.34 -15.71
N GLU A 62 0.48 -16.37 -16.03
CA GLU A 62 -0.31 -17.60 -15.93
C GLU A 62 0.42 -18.67 -16.75
N PRO A 63 0.69 -19.86 -16.17
CA PRO A 63 1.35 -20.91 -16.92
C PRO A 63 0.52 -21.16 -18.18
N ARG A 64 1.16 -21.02 -19.35
CA ARG A 64 0.55 -21.48 -20.59
C ARG A 64 0.36 -22.98 -20.40
N LEU A 65 -0.88 -23.38 -20.16
CA LEU A 65 -1.31 -24.75 -20.42
C LEU A 65 -1.21 -24.90 -21.93
N ASP A 66 0.01 -25.20 -22.40
CA ASP A 66 0.21 -25.78 -23.70
C ASP A 66 -0.54 -27.11 -23.64
N ALA A 67 -1.78 -27.07 -24.10
CA ALA A 67 -2.61 -28.25 -24.26
C ALA A 67 -1.92 -29.10 -25.33
N GLU A 68 -1.06 -30.01 -24.88
CA GLU A 68 -0.53 -31.08 -25.70
C GLU A 68 -1.73 -31.82 -26.31
N ARG A 69 -1.84 -31.70 -27.64
CA ARG A 69 -2.82 -32.40 -28.48
C ARG A 69 -2.19 -33.64 -29.08
#